data_AF-A0A2V6U4D4-F1
#
_entry.id   AF-A0A2V6U4D4-F1
#
_cell.length_a   1.000
_cell.length_b   1.000
_cell.length_c   1.000
_cell.angle_alpha   90.00
_cell.angle_beta   90.00
_cell.angle_gamma   90.00
#
_symmetry.space_group_name_H-M   'P 1'
#
loop_
_entity.id
_entity.type
_entity.pdbx_description
1 polymer ?
#
loop_
_entity_poly.entity_id
_entity_poly.type
_entity_poly.pdbx_seq_one_letter_code
_entity_poly.pdbx_strand_id
1 'polypeptide(L)'
;MHLPGGGRRLQVRCHRVARCAKNASPPYATPAELAAAITTTPATTLARRPAADAWAPVEVVCHLRDLEESFHDRLTAILATDEPRFATTNPNRWAEDRQYLRHDAHDAVRAFVRRRTETLMLLRGLAADAWSRAGWQLDSRGRRTVDEFLTLMAWHDENHLAQLARALVGRA
;
A
#
# COMPACT_ATOMS: atom_id res chain seq x y z
N MET A 1 -50.14 6.40 -4.76
CA MET A 1 -49.27 5.47 -5.52
C MET A 1 -47.86 6.07 -5.50
N HIS A 2 -46.99 5.60 -4.62
CA HIS A 2 -45.66 6.19 -4.38
C HIS A 2 -44.66 5.08 -4.10
N LEU A 3 -43.61 4.99 -4.92
CA LEU A 3 -42.38 4.21 -4.71
C LEU A 3 -41.25 4.89 -5.52
N PRO A 4 -39.96 4.66 -5.21
CA PRO A 4 -39.36 4.39 -3.90
C PRO A 4 -38.03 5.17 -3.65
N GLY A 5 -37.54 5.10 -2.42
CA GLY A 5 -36.31 5.74 -1.96
C GLY A 5 -35.01 5.15 -2.53
N GLY A 6 -34.15 6.02 -3.05
CA GLY A 6 -32.81 5.70 -3.59
C GLY A 6 -31.62 6.27 -2.81
N GLY A 7 -31.81 6.87 -1.63
CA GLY A 7 -30.76 7.64 -0.96
C GLY A 7 -29.75 6.86 -0.09
N ARG A 8 -30.11 5.68 0.42
CA ARG A 8 -29.31 5.00 1.48
C ARG A 8 -28.16 4.11 0.98
N ARG A 9 -28.09 3.77 -0.30
CA ARG A 9 -27.05 2.85 -0.84
C ARG A 9 -25.72 3.53 -1.19
N LEU A 10 -25.71 4.82 -1.53
CA LEU A 10 -24.48 5.55 -1.85
C LEU A 10 -23.65 5.91 -0.60
N GLN A 11 -24.30 6.11 0.55
CA GLN A 11 -23.62 6.61 1.76
C GLN A 11 -22.75 5.54 2.44
N VAL A 12 -23.08 4.26 2.27
CA VAL A 12 -22.30 3.12 2.81
C VAL A 12 -21.02 2.87 2.01
N ARG A 13 -20.98 3.23 0.72
CA ARG A 13 -19.86 2.96 -0.20
C ARG A 13 -18.60 3.77 0.11
N CYS A 14 -18.75 4.98 0.65
CA CYS A 14 -17.63 5.90 0.93
C CYS A 14 -17.03 5.72 2.33
N HIS A 15 -17.76 5.10 3.26
CA HIS A 15 -17.37 5.06 4.67
C HIS A 15 -16.22 4.09 4.99
N ARG A 16 -15.98 3.03 4.23
CA ARG A 16 -14.92 2.04 4.55
C ARG A 16 -13.53 2.51 4.16
N VAL A 17 -13.38 3.07 2.96
CA VAL A 17 -12.11 3.71 2.53
C VAL A 17 -11.77 4.89 3.45
N ALA A 18 -12.79 5.56 4.01
CA ALA A 18 -12.63 6.63 5.01
C ALA A 18 -12.54 6.13 6.47
N ARG A 19 -12.80 4.84 6.76
CA ARG A 19 -12.72 4.20 8.09
C ARG A 19 -11.56 3.20 8.19
N CYS A 20 -10.49 3.37 7.40
CA CYS A 20 -9.27 2.62 7.66
C CYS A 20 -8.80 2.90 9.08
N ALA A 21 -9.04 1.89 9.94
CA ALA A 21 -8.67 1.68 11.34
C ALA A 21 -8.73 2.88 12.30
N LYS A 22 -9.34 2.65 13.47
CA LYS A 22 -9.51 3.65 14.53
C LYS A 22 -8.20 4.31 15.02
N ASN A 23 -7.03 3.82 14.60
CA ASN A 23 -5.70 4.26 15.02
C ASN A 23 -4.70 4.42 13.85
N ALA A 24 -5.17 4.43 12.59
CA ALA A 24 -4.31 4.43 11.41
C ALA A 24 -4.44 5.71 10.57
N SER A 25 -3.35 6.22 10.02
CA SER A 25 -3.38 7.21 8.95
C SER A 25 -4.05 6.57 7.73
N PRO A 26 -5.03 7.25 7.13
CA PRO A 26 -5.71 6.68 6.00
C PRO A 26 -4.77 6.54 4.79
N PRO A 27 -4.91 5.48 3.97
CA PRO A 27 -3.98 5.17 2.86
C PRO A 27 -3.95 6.22 1.75
N TYR A 28 -4.83 7.23 1.79
CA TYR A 28 -4.78 8.37 0.87
C TYR A 28 -3.80 9.48 1.30
N ALA A 29 -3.30 9.48 2.54
CA ALA A 29 -2.31 10.47 3.01
C ALA A 29 -0.87 10.09 2.63
N THR A 30 -0.56 8.79 2.63
CA THR A 30 0.77 8.23 2.34
C THR A 30 1.44 8.82 1.08
N PRO A 31 0.74 8.96 -0.07
CA PRO A 31 1.36 9.54 -1.28
C PRO A 31 1.92 10.96 -1.06
N ALA A 32 1.20 11.80 -0.33
CA ALA A 32 1.60 13.19 -0.07
C ALA A 32 2.76 13.24 0.94
N GLU A 33 2.72 12.42 1.99
CA GLU A 33 3.77 12.33 3.00
C GLU A 33 5.09 11.84 2.40
N LEU A 34 5.05 10.79 1.56
CA LEU A 34 6.23 10.32 0.83
C LEU A 34 6.79 11.40 -0.10
N ALA A 35 5.95 12.05 -0.90
CA ALA A 35 6.40 13.10 -1.80
C ALA A 35 7.07 14.25 -1.05
N ALA A 36 6.50 14.69 0.07
CA ALA A 36 7.07 15.73 0.91
C ALA A 36 8.43 15.33 1.51
N ALA A 37 8.53 14.11 2.04
CA ALA A 37 9.77 13.60 2.65
C ALA A 37 10.93 13.49 1.65
N ILE A 38 10.63 13.11 0.40
CA ILE A 38 11.65 12.89 -0.63
C ILE A 38 12.05 14.19 -1.33
N THR A 39 11.11 15.11 -1.60
CA THR A 39 11.37 16.33 -2.40
C THR A 39 12.48 17.21 -1.84
N THR A 40 12.62 17.29 -0.52
CA THR A 40 13.58 18.18 0.14
C THR A 40 14.88 17.48 0.56
N THR A 41 15.02 16.18 0.31
CA THR A 41 16.14 15.39 0.80
C THR A 41 17.20 15.15 -0.29
N PRO A 42 18.50 15.42 -0.02
CA PRO A 42 19.57 15.14 -0.98
C PRO A 42 19.67 13.65 -1.34
N ALA A 43 19.96 13.35 -2.61
CA ALA A 43 20.12 11.98 -3.11
C ALA A 43 21.15 11.15 -2.32
N THR A 44 22.23 11.78 -1.84
CA THR A 44 23.24 11.12 -1.00
C THR A 44 22.70 10.67 0.36
N THR A 45 21.73 11.38 0.93
CA THR A 45 21.02 10.94 2.13
C THR A 45 20.01 9.85 1.80
N LEU A 46 19.30 9.97 0.68
CA LEU A 46 18.32 8.97 0.25
C LEU A 46 18.95 7.60 -0.04
N ALA A 47 20.19 7.57 -0.50
CA ALA A 47 20.95 6.36 -0.79
C ALA A 47 21.80 5.83 0.39
N ARG A 48 21.77 6.48 1.56
CA ARG A 48 22.59 6.06 2.71
C ARG A 48 21.79 5.17 3.65
N ARG A 49 22.24 3.92 3.83
CA ARG A 49 21.71 3.03 4.87
C ARG A 49 22.12 3.51 6.27
N PRO A 50 21.22 3.54 7.25
CA PRO A 50 21.56 3.95 8.62
C PRO A 50 22.33 2.88 9.41
N ALA A 51 22.21 1.61 9.02
CA ALA A 51 22.94 0.47 9.54
C ALA A 51 23.11 -0.59 8.44
N ALA A 52 24.01 -1.56 8.62
CA ALA A 52 24.31 -2.58 7.59
C ALA A 52 23.09 -3.44 7.23
N ASP A 53 22.23 -3.72 8.22
CA ASP A 53 21.01 -4.54 8.13
C ASP A 53 19.73 -3.70 7.97
N ALA A 54 19.86 -2.37 7.83
CA ALA A 54 18.73 -1.46 7.66
C ALA A 54 18.65 -0.95 6.21
N TRP A 55 17.42 -0.68 5.76
CA TRP A 55 17.17 -0.08 4.46
C TRP A 55 17.49 1.41 4.43
N ALA A 56 18.06 1.85 3.31
CA ALA A 56 18.16 3.26 2.98
C ALA A 56 16.76 3.84 2.66
N PRO A 57 16.55 5.16 2.77
CA PRO A 57 15.29 5.79 2.39
C PRO A 57 14.78 5.38 1.00
N VAL A 58 15.65 5.32 -0.01
CA VAL A 58 15.28 4.90 -1.37
C VAL A 58 14.77 3.46 -1.44
N GLU A 59 15.30 2.57 -0.59
CA GLU A 59 14.87 1.18 -0.54
C GLU A 59 13.50 1.03 0.11
N VAL A 60 13.21 1.84 1.14
CA VAL A 60 11.87 1.92 1.76
C VAL A 60 10.83 2.37 0.72
N VAL A 61 11.14 3.41 -0.06
CA VAL A 61 10.23 3.93 -1.10
C VAL A 61 10.02 2.91 -2.22
N CYS A 62 11.09 2.25 -2.69
CA CYS A 62 10.98 1.20 -3.71
C CYS A 62 10.15 0.01 -3.22
N HIS A 63 10.28 -0.36 -1.95
CA HIS A 63 9.46 -1.40 -1.34
C HIS A 63 7.98 -1.03 -1.32
N LEU A 64 7.64 0.21 -0.93
CA LEU A 64 6.26 0.69 -0.98
C LEU A 64 5.69 0.67 -2.41
N ARG A 65 6.46 1.14 -3.40
CA ARG A 65 6.09 1.09 -4.83
C ARG A 65 5.74 -0.32 -5.28
N ASP A 66 6.63 -1.27 -5.03
CA ASP A 66 6.49 -2.64 -5.54
C ASP A 66 5.43 -3.44 -4.78
N LEU A 67 5.25 -3.17 -3.49
CA LEU A 67 4.19 -3.81 -2.73
C LEU A 67 2.81 -3.25 -3.08
N GLU A 68 2.70 -1.95 -3.39
CA GLU A 68 1.44 -1.36 -3.88
C GLU A 68 0.98 -2.01 -5.19
N GLU A 69 1.91 -2.25 -6.13
CA GLU A 69 1.61 -3.03 -7.33
C GLU A 69 1.15 -4.45 -6.99
N SER A 70 1.86 -5.14 -6.09
CA SER A 70 1.45 -6.47 -5.65
C SER A 70 0.07 -6.48 -4.97
N PHE A 71 -0.28 -5.46 -4.19
CA PHE A 71 -1.60 -5.36 -3.57
C PHE A 71 -2.68 -5.13 -4.61
N HIS A 72 -2.44 -4.23 -5.56
CA HIS A 72 -3.37 -3.95 -6.66
C HIS A 72 -3.69 -5.22 -7.46
N ASP A 73 -2.67 -5.99 -7.82
CA ASP A 73 -2.83 -7.22 -8.60
C ASP A 73 -3.61 -8.28 -7.82
N ARG A 74 -3.35 -8.43 -6.52
CA ARG A 74 -4.07 -9.35 -5.64
C ARG A 74 -5.52 -8.95 -5.46
N LEU A 75 -5.79 -7.67 -5.24
CA LEU A 75 -7.15 -7.14 -5.14
C LEU A 75 -7.92 -7.38 -6.44
N THR A 76 -7.31 -7.08 -7.58
CA THR A 76 -7.91 -7.33 -8.90
C THR A 76 -8.20 -8.82 -9.11
N ALA A 77 -7.26 -9.71 -8.76
CA ALA A 77 -7.45 -11.15 -8.84
C ALA A 77 -8.60 -11.64 -7.93
N ILE A 78 -8.69 -11.17 -6.69
CA ILE A 78 -9.78 -11.52 -5.75
C ILE A 78 -11.14 -11.11 -6.31
N LEU A 79 -11.20 -9.96 -7.00
CA LEU A 79 -12.43 -9.46 -7.59
C LEU A 79 -12.83 -10.24 -8.85
N ALA A 80 -11.86 -10.75 -9.60
CA ALA A 80 -12.09 -11.47 -10.86
C ALA A 80 -12.28 -12.98 -10.70
N THR A 81 -11.60 -13.59 -9.73
CA THR A 81 -11.54 -15.05 -9.54
C THR A 81 -11.99 -15.40 -8.12
N ASP A 82 -12.63 -16.55 -7.95
CA ASP A 82 -12.99 -17.03 -6.61
C ASP A 82 -11.78 -17.61 -5.90
N GLU A 83 -11.52 -17.11 -4.70
CA GLU A 83 -10.44 -17.53 -3.80
C GLU A 83 -9.06 -17.81 -4.45
N PRO A 84 -8.50 -16.86 -5.25
CA PRO A 84 -7.20 -17.03 -5.89
C PRO A 84 -6.09 -17.22 -4.86
N ARG A 85 -5.02 -17.92 -5.27
CA ARG A 85 -3.87 -18.21 -4.42
C ARG A 85 -2.65 -17.41 -4.85
N PHE A 86 -1.96 -16.81 -3.89
CA PHE A 86 -0.82 -15.93 -4.12
C PHE A 86 0.44 -16.45 -3.46
N ALA A 87 1.55 -16.39 -4.20
CA ALA A 87 2.87 -16.64 -3.63
C ALA A 87 3.25 -15.55 -2.62
N THR A 88 4.03 -15.97 -1.62
CA THR A 88 4.62 -15.08 -0.63
C THR A 88 5.74 -14.27 -1.25
N THR A 89 5.85 -13.03 -0.81
CA THR A 89 6.92 -12.12 -1.20
C THR A 89 7.92 -12.02 -0.06
N ASN A 90 9.22 -12.08 -0.39
CA ASN A 90 10.30 -11.80 0.55
C ASN A 90 10.81 -10.38 0.24
N PRO A 91 10.52 -9.38 1.10
CA PRO A 91 10.87 -7.99 0.85
C PRO A 91 12.38 -7.74 0.74
N ASN A 92 13.19 -8.40 1.58
CA ASN A 92 14.65 -8.25 1.56
C ASN A 92 15.23 -8.81 0.26
N ARG A 93 14.76 -9.98 -0.15
CA ARG A 93 15.15 -10.57 -1.44
C ARG A 93 14.74 -9.68 -2.61
N TRP A 94 13.55 -9.07 -2.59
CA TRP A 94 13.16 -8.11 -3.61
C TRP A 94 14.06 -6.89 -3.66
N ALA A 95 14.43 -6.33 -2.50
CA ALA A 95 15.33 -5.19 -2.45
C ALA A 95 16.70 -5.49 -3.08
N GLU A 96 17.23 -6.68 -2.83
CA GLU A 96 18.48 -7.18 -3.41
C GLU A 96 18.34 -7.48 -4.91
N ASP A 97 17.41 -8.37 -5.29
CA ASP A 97 17.21 -8.84 -6.67
C ASP A 97 16.90 -7.67 -7.62
N ARG A 98 16.13 -6.68 -7.14
CA ARG A 98 15.72 -5.50 -7.92
C ARG A 98 16.65 -4.30 -7.72
N GLN A 99 17.72 -4.46 -6.94
CA GLN A 99 18.75 -3.45 -6.74
C GLN A 99 18.21 -2.09 -6.27
N TYR A 100 17.29 -2.07 -5.30
CA TYR A 100 16.58 -0.85 -4.88
C TYR A 100 17.49 0.33 -4.57
N LEU A 101 18.67 0.09 -4.00
CA LEU A 101 19.64 1.14 -3.65
C LEU A 101 20.11 1.96 -4.87
N ARG A 102 19.98 1.42 -6.09
CA ARG A 102 20.37 2.08 -7.35
C ARG A 102 19.25 2.87 -8.02
N HIS A 103 18.03 2.79 -7.50
CA HIS A 103 16.88 3.47 -8.09
C HIS A 103 16.88 4.97 -7.75
N ASP A 104 16.14 5.74 -8.55
CA ASP A 104 15.78 7.11 -8.19
C ASP A 104 14.54 7.10 -7.28
N ALA A 105 14.65 7.78 -6.13
CA ALA A 105 13.58 7.82 -5.13
C ALA A 105 12.35 8.61 -5.62
N HIS A 106 12.56 9.68 -6.41
CA HIS A 106 11.44 10.47 -6.94
C HIS A 106 10.64 9.66 -7.96
N ASP A 107 11.32 8.89 -8.82
CA ASP A 107 10.69 7.99 -9.77
C ASP A 107 9.86 6.93 -9.06
N ALA A 108 10.41 6.35 -7.98
CA ALA A 108 9.71 5.37 -7.17
C ALA A 108 8.46 5.96 -6.48
N VAL A 109 8.54 7.18 -5.93
CA VAL A 109 7.38 7.90 -5.39
C VAL A 109 6.33 8.13 -6.49
N ARG A 110 6.71 8.62 -7.67
CA ARG A 110 5.74 8.89 -8.77
C ARG A 110 5.02 7.61 -9.19
N ALA A 111 5.73 6.49 -9.26
CA ALA A 111 5.13 5.18 -9.56
C ALA A 111 4.17 4.72 -8.46
N PHE A 112 4.56 4.85 -7.19
CA PHE A 112 3.69 4.54 -6.05
C PHE A 112 2.42 5.39 -6.06
N VAL A 113 2.53 6.71 -6.21
CA VAL A 113 1.39 7.65 -6.23
C VAL A 113 0.39 7.26 -7.32
N ARG A 114 0.88 6.95 -8.53
CA ARG A 114 0.05 6.51 -9.65
C ARG A 114 -0.70 5.23 -9.31
N ARG A 115 0.00 4.18 -8.86
CA ARG A 115 -0.64 2.89 -8.57
C ARG A 115 -1.59 2.99 -7.37
N ARG A 116 -1.25 3.75 -6.33
CA ARG A 116 -2.15 4.01 -5.19
C ARG A 116 -3.44 4.70 -5.64
N THR A 117 -3.35 5.62 -6.58
CA THR A 117 -4.53 6.29 -7.15
C THR A 117 -5.44 5.27 -7.87
N GLU A 118 -4.86 4.39 -8.68
CA GLU A 118 -5.58 3.30 -9.36
C GLU A 118 -6.23 2.34 -8.36
N THR A 119 -5.50 1.91 -7.32
CA THR A 119 -6.02 1.03 -6.26
C THR A 119 -7.18 1.68 -5.51
N LEU A 120 -7.07 2.96 -5.14
CA LEU A 120 -8.16 3.65 -4.44
C LEU A 120 -9.39 3.86 -5.34
N MET A 121 -9.20 4.10 -6.64
CA MET A 121 -10.32 4.16 -7.60
C MET A 121 -11.04 2.81 -7.70
N LEU A 122 -10.30 1.71 -7.81
CA LEU A 122 -10.85 0.35 -7.80
C LEU A 122 -11.70 0.11 -6.54
N LEU A 123 -11.13 0.37 -5.36
CA LEU A 123 -11.79 0.13 -4.07
C LEU A 123 -13.05 1.00 -3.87
N ARG A 124 -13.03 2.26 -4.33
CA ARG A 124 -14.20 3.16 -4.27
C ARG A 124 -15.37 2.68 -5.14
N GLY A 125 -15.09 1.95 -6.22
CA GLY A 125 -16.09 1.41 -7.13
C GLY A 125 -16.80 0.15 -6.65
N LEU A 126 -16.34 -0.47 -5.56
CA LEU A 126 -16.82 -1.78 -5.13
C LEU A 126 -18.25 -1.78 -4.60
N ALA A 127 -18.99 -2.82 -4.97
CA ALA A 127 -20.25 -3.20 -4.31
C ALA A 127 -19.98 -3.73 -2.89
N ALA A 128 -21.00 -3.71 -2.02
CA ALA A 128 -20.84 -4.00 -0.60
C ALA A 128 -20.39 -5.44 -0.31
N ASP A 129 -20.83 -6.40 -1.12
CA ASP A 129 -20.51 -7.82 -1.11
C ASP A 129 -19.09 -8.12 -1.63
N ALA A 130 -18.58 -7.32 -2.56
CA ALA A 130 -17.22 -7.46 -3.08
C ALA A 130 -16.15 -7.32 -1.98
N TRP A 131 -16.43 -6.59 -0.90
CA TRP A 131 -15.52 -6.40 0.23
C TRP A 131 -15.25 -7.70 1.02
N SER A 132 -16.19 -8.66 1.00
CA SER A 132 -16.01 -9.95 1.68
C SER A 132 -15.41 -11.03 0.78
N ARG A 133 -15.18 -10.73 -0.51
CA ARG A 133 -14.40 -11.61 -1.40
C ARG A 133 -12.97 -11.71 -0.88
N ALA A 134 -12.35 -12.86 -1.08
CA ALA A 134 -11.04 -13.16 -0.51
C ALA A 134 -10.14 -13.93 -1.47
N GLY A 135 -8.86 -13.97 -1.12
CA GLY A 135 -7.88 -14.88 -1.69
C GLY A 135 -7.00 -15.45 -0.59
N TRP A 136 -6.11 -16.36 -0.96
CA TRP A 136 -5.23 -17.08 -0.04
C TRP A 136 -3.79 -16.71 -0.30
N GLN A 137 -3.10 -16.27 0.74
CA GLN A 137 -1.64 -16.25 0.72
C GLN A 137 -1.14 -17.66 1.05
N LEU A 138 -0.27 -18.23 0.20
CA LEU A 138 0.17 -19.63 0.29
C LEU A 138 1.08 -19.95 1.50
N ASP A 139 1.50 -18.95 2.27
CA ASP A 139 2.20 -19.12 3.53
C ASP A 139 1.24 -19.22 4.73
N SER A 140 1.79 -19.16 5.94
CA SER A 140 1.05 -19.15 7.20
C SER A 140 0.11 -17.96 7.39
N ARG A 141 0.10 -16.96 6.50
CA ARG A 141 -0.76 -15.78 6.64
C ARG A 141 -2.19 -16.02 6.16
N GLY A 142 -2.42 -17.08 5.38
CA GLY A 142 -3.76 -17.62 5.12
C GLY A 142 -4.69 -16.73 4.29
N ARG A 143 -5.99 -16.94 4.48
CA ARG A 143 -7.07 -16.28 3.75
C ARG A 143 -7.19 -14.81 4.16
N ARG A 144 -7.35 -13.92 3.18
CA ARG A 144 -7.66 -12.50 3.42
C ARG A 144 -8.70 -11.97 2.44
N THR A 145 -9.65 -11.24 3.00
CA THR A 145 -10.67 -10.47 2.29
C THR A 145 -10.12 -9.17 1.74
N VAL A 146 -10.85 -8.55 0.81
CA VAL A 146 -10.55 -7.20 0.32
C VAL A 146 -10.51 -6.18 1.47
N ASP A 147 -11.41 -6.30 2.44
CA ASP A 147 -11.45 -5.42 3.63
C ASP A 147 -10.19 -5.55 4.50
N GLU A 148 -9.74 -6.79 4.72
CA GLU A 148 -8.51 -7.06 5.46
C GLU A 148 -7.26 -6.61 4.70
N PHE A 149 -7.24 -6.71 3.36
CA PHE A 149 -6.17 -6.14 2.54
C PHE A 149 -6.07 -4.62 2.70
N LEU A 150 -7.19 -3.91 2.69
CA LEU A 150 -7.19 -2.46 2.90
C LEU A 150 -6.65 -2.07 4.28
N THR A 151 -7.03 -2.83 5.32
CA THR A 151 -6.50 -2.62 6.67
C THR A 151 -5.00 -2.91 6.75
N LEU A 152 -4.55 -3.99 6.11
CA LEU A 152 -3.13 -4.34 6.00
C LEU A 152 -2.33 -3.24 5.30
N MET A 153 -2.86 -2.68 4.21
CA MET A 153 -2.21 -1.59 3.47
C MET A 153 -2.00 -0.35 4.33
N ALA A 154 -3.02 0.07 5.09
CA ALA A 154 -2.92 1.24 5.97
C ALA A 154 -1.85 1.05 7.07
N TRP A 155 -1.89 -0.10 7.77
CA TRP A 155 -0.86 -0.43 8.78
C TRP A 155 0.54 -0.54 8.16
N HIS A 156 0.64 -1.12 6.96
CA HIS A 156 1.90 -1.31 6.25
C HIS A 156 2.55 0.03 5.89
N ASP A 157 1.75 0.95 5.34
CA ASP A 157 2.19 2.30 5.02
C ASP A 157 2.77 3.02 6.25
N GLU A 158 2.05 3.03 7.38
CA GLU A 158 2.53 3.67 8.62
C GLU A 158 3.85 3.12 9.09
N ASN A 159 3.98 1.79 9.10
CA ASN A 159 5.20 1.13 9.53
C ASN A 159 6.40 1.59 8.68
N HIS A 160 6.21 1.72 7.37
CA HIS A 160 7.28 2.15 6.47
C HIS A 160 7.48 3.67 6.42
N LEU A 161 6.45 4.49 6.67
CA LEU A 161 6.62 5.93 6.88
C LEU A 161 7.44 6.19 8.15
N ALA A 162 7.18 5.45 9.23
CA ALA A 162 7.97 5.53 10.46
C ALA A 162 9.41 5.05 10.22
N GLN A 163 9.62 3.98 9.44
CA GLN A 163 10.94 3.52 9.04
C GLN A 163 11.67 4.58 8.20
N LEU A 164 11.00 5.17 7.22
CA LEU A 164 11.54 6.23 6.37
C LEU A 164 11.99 7.42 7.21
N ALA A 165 11.14 7.87 8.13
CA ALA A 165 11.45 9.00 9.03
C ALA A 165 12.73 8.75 9.85
N ARG A 166 12.92 7.53 10.38
CA ARG A 166 14.16 7.16 11.09
C ARG A 166 15.36 7.13 10.14
N ALA A 167 15.21 6.51 8.97
CA ALA A 167 16.29 6.37 7.99
C ALA A 167 16.79 7.73 7.47
N LEU A 168 15.90 8.69 7.25
CA LEU A 168 16.23 10.05 6.81
C LEU A 168 17.13 10.80 7.79
N VAL A 169 17.03 10.50 9.08
CA VAL A 169 17.90 11.06 10.13
C VAL A 169 19.04 10.13 10.54
N GLY A 170 19.31 9.08 9.76
CA GLY A 170 20.41 8.15 9.98
C GLY A 170 20.20 7.16 11.14
N ARG A 171 18.95 6.84 11.49
CA ARG A 171 18.60 5.86 12.53
C ARG A 171 17.94 4.63 11.92
N ALA A 172 18.25 3.45 12.46
CA ALA A 172 17.54 2.21 12.16
C ALA A 172 16.18 2.17 12.88
#